data_AF-A0A6N3QMP1-F1
#
_entry.id   AF-A0A6N3QMP1-F1
#
_cell.length_a   1.000
_cell.length_b   1.000
_cell.length_c   1.000
_cell.angle_alpha   90.00
_cell.angle_beta   90.00
_cell.angle_gamma   90.00
#
_symmetry.space_group_name_H-M   'P 1'
#
loop_
_entity.id
_entity.type
_entity.pdbx_description
1 polymer ?
#
loop_
_entity_poly.entity_id
_entity_poly.type
_entity_poly.pdbx_seq_one_letter_code
_entity_poly.pdbx_strand_id
1 'polypeptide(L)'
;MEINHVHRRAEFQIIISPEYQGKGLATRAAKLAMDYGFTVLNLYKLYLIVDKENEKAIHIYRKLGFTVEGELMHEFFINGQYRNAIRMCIFQHQYLAEHKTPGQTLLKPTAQ
;
A
#
# COMPACT_ATOMS: atom_id res chain seq x y z
N MET A 1 -1.62 12.93 2.21
CA MET A 1 -2.18 11.66 2.72
C MET A 1 -3.63 11.91 3.07
N GLU A 2 -4.56 11.29 2.36
CA GLU A 2 -5.99 11.40 2.68
C GLU A 2 -6.43 10.06 3.30
N ILE A 3 -6.89 10.11 4.55
CA ILE A 3 -7.45 8.96 5.24
C ILE A 3 -8.97 9.15 5.31
N ASN A 4 -9.69 8.26 4.66
CA ASN A 4 -11.15 8.21 4.76
C ASN A 4 -11.54 7.14 5.79
N HIS A 5 -11.90 7.58 6.99
CA HIS A 5 -12.27 6.68 8.09
C HIS A 5 -13.63 5.99 7.88
N VAL A 6 -14.58 6.63 7.18
CA VAL A 6 -15.91 6.07 6.89
C VAL A 6 -15.80 4.87 5.95
N HIS A 7 -15.04 5.02 4.87
CA HIS A 7 -14.80 3.95 3.89
C HIS A 7 -13.56 3.11 4.22
N ARG A 8 -12.90 3.39 5.34
CA ARG A 8 -11.71 2.69 5.84
C ARG A 8 -10.66 2.52 4.74
N ARG A 9 -10.32 3.59 4.03
CA ARG A 9 -9.30 3.59 2.97
C ARG A 9 -8.35 4.76 3.07
N ALA A 10 -7.12 4.57 2.63
CA ALA A 10 -6.15 5.66 2.52
C ALA A 10 -5.21 5.48 1.33
N GLU A 11 -4.77 6.62 0.79
CA GLU A 11 -3.60 6.68 -0.07
C GLU A 11 -2.34 6.91 0.77
N PHE A 12 -1.26 6.20 0.47
CA PHE A 12 0.06 6.51 1.01
C PHE A 12 1.08 6.74 -0.11
N GLN A 13 2.11 7.52 0.21
CA GLN A 13 3.20 7.86 -0.69
C GLN A 13 4.53 7.69 0.04
N ILE A 14 5.52 7.14 -0.66
CA ILE A 14 6.86 6.92 -0.12
C ILE A 14 7.86 7.64 -1.00
N ILE A 15 8.67 8.50 -0.38
CA ILE A 15 9.73 9.23 -1.05
C ILE A 15 11.03 8.84 -0.35
N ILE A 16 11.98 8.32 -1.13
CA ILE A 16 13.33 7.99 -0.64
C ILE A 16 14.31 8.94 -1.34
N SER A 17 15.05 9.70 -0.54
CA SER A 17 16.08 10.60 -1.05
C SER A 17 17.11 9.84 -1.90
N PRO A 18 17.61 10.40 -3.03
CA PRO A 18 18.44 9.70 -4.00
C PRO A 18 19.62 8.91 -3.40
N GLU A 19 20.32 9.48 -2.42
CA GLU A 19 21.47 8.91 -1.73
C GLU A 19 21.15 7.68 -0.85
N TYR A 20 19.86 7.44 -0.60
CA TYR A 20 19.34 6.31 0.16
C TYR A 20 18.60 5.28 -0.71
N GLN A 21 18.48 5.52 -2.02
CA GLN A 21 17.86 4.57 -2.95
C GLN A 21 18.73 3.31 -3.13
N GLY A 22 18.11 2.21 -3.58
CA GLY A 22 18.80 0.93 -3.79
C GLY A 22 19.10 0.13 -2.51
N LYS A 23 18.88 0.70 -1.32
CA LYS A 23 19.14 0.07 -0.01
C LYS A 23 17.93 -0.68 0.59
N GLY A 24 16.89 -0.95 -0.21
CA GLY A 24 15.67 -1.62 0.25
C GLY A 24 14.75 -0.79 1.16
N LEU A 25 15.05 0.50 1.37
CA LEU A 25 14.30 1.37 2.29
C LEU A 25 12.85 1.61 1.85
N ALA A 26 12.59 1.75 0.55
CA ALA A 26 11.23 1.90 0.04
C ALA A 26 10.34 0.70 0.43
N THR A 27 10.87 -0.52 0.28
CA THR A 27 10.17 -1.75 0.66
C THR A 27 9.91 -1.81 2.16
N ARG A 28 10.89 -1.42 2.99
CA ARG A 28 10.73 -1.38 4.45
C ARG A 28 9.68 -0.35 4.87
N ALA A 29 9.73 0.85 4.29
CA ALA A 29 8.75 1.90 4.53
C ALA A 29 7.32 1.46 4.12
N ALA A 30 7.18 0.78 2.98
CA ALA A 30 5.89 0.27 2.52
C ALA A 30 5.32 -0.77 3.49
N LYS A 31 6.13 -1.72 3.96
CA LYS A 31 5.70 -2.71 4.95
C LYS A 31 5.24 -2.06 6.26
N LEU A 32 5.96 -1.05 6.74
CA LEU A 32 5.58 -0.31 7.96
C LEU A 32 4.26 0.46 7.77
N ALA A 33 4.09 1.11 6.62
CA ALA A 33 2.84 1.81 6.30
C ALA A 33 1.65 0.84 6.19
N MET A 34 1.86 -0.33 5.58
CA MET A 34 0.86 -1.39 5.49
C MET A 34 0.48 -1.91 6.87
N ASP A 35 1.46 -2.27 7.70
CA ASP A 35 1.24 -2.73 9.06
C ASP A 35 0.42 -1.68 9.84
N TYR A 36 0.90 -0.45 9.91
CA TYR A 36 0.21 0.63 10.63
C TYR A 36 -1.23 0.86 10.10
N GLY A 37 -1.39 0.90 8.78
CA GLY A 37 -2.71 1.11 8.16
C GLY A 37 -3.70 0.00 8.49
N PHE A 38 -3.25 -1.26 8.51
CA PHE A 38 -4.12 -2.41 8.72
C PHE A 38 -4.30 -2.81 10.18
N THR A 39 -3.27 -2.66 11.03
CA THR A 39 -3.28 -3.14 12.42
C THR A 39 -3.57 -2.04 13.44
N VAL A 40 -3.17 -0.79 13.16
CA VAL A 40 -3.40 0.35 14.08
C VAL A 40 -4.61 1.16 13.66
N LEU A 41 -4.66 1.62 12.39
CA LEU A 41 -5.77 2.42 11.90
C LEU A 41 -7.01 1.60 11.51
N ASN A 42 -6.88 0.26 11.51
CA ASN A 42 -7.94 -0.66 11.12
C ASN A 42 -8.58 -0.30 9.75
N LEU A 43 -7.77 0.12 8.79
CA LEU A 43 -8.23 0.38 7.44
C LEU A 43 -8.54 -0.93 6.72
N TYR A 44 -9.49 -0.89 5.79
CA TYR A 44 -9.85 -2.02 4.95
C TYR A 44 -9.04 -2.07 3.65
N LYS A 45 -8.69 -0.90 3.09
CA LYS A 45 -7.97 -0.77 1.81
C LYS A 45 -6.85 0.25 1.90
N LEU A 46 -5.67 -0.11 1.41
CA LEU A 46 -4.60 0.83 1.10
C LEU A 46 -4.41 0.88 -0.41
N TYR A 47 -4.13 2.08 -0.93
CA TYR A 47 -3.76 2.24 -2.33
C TYR A 47 -2.66 3.29 -2.49
N LEU A 48 -2.09 3.30 -3.68
CA LEU A 48 -1.09 4.27 -4.10
C LEU A 48 -1.25 4.54 -5.60
N ILE A 49 -0.72 5.67 -6.03
CA ILE A 49 -0.62 6.05 -7.43
C ILE A 49 0.87 6.16 -7.77
N VAL A 50 1.27 5.55 -8.88
CA VAL A 50 2.65 5.52 -9.34
C VAL A 50 2.72 5.85 -10.83
N ASP A 51 3.73 6.60 -11.26
CA ASP A 51 3.98 6.85 -12.68
C ASP A 51 4.07 5.52 -13.45
N LYS A 52 3.39 5.41 -14.60
CA LYS A 52 3.36 4.20 -15.41
C LYS A 52 4.75 3.72 -15.84
N GLU A 53 5.68 4.64 -16.07
CA GLU A 53 7.05 4.31 -16.48
C GLU A 53 7.93 3.90 -15.29
N ASN A 54 7.46 4.02 -14.05
CA ASN A 54 8.21 3.59 -12.88
C ASN A 54 8.02 2.09 -12.60
N GLU A 55 8.45 1.27 -13.55
CA GLU A 55 8.35 -0.19 -13.51
C GLU A 55 8.97 -0.78 -12.24
N LYS A 56 10.05 -0.17 -11.75
CA LYS A 56 10.74 -0.59 -10.52
C LYS A 56 9.82 -0.49 -9.31
N ALA A 57 9.11 0.62 -9.15
CA ALA A 57 8.16 0.79 -8.05
C ALA A 57 6.96 -0.14 -8.21
N ILE A 58 6.40 -0.27 -9.42
CA ILE A 58 5.29 -1.20 -9.71
C ILE A 58 5.69 -2.64 -9.32
N HIS A 59 6.90 -3.07 -9.69
CA HIS A 59 7.41 -4.41 -9.34
C HIS A 59 7.55 -4.61 -7.84
N ILE A 60 8.03 -3.60 -7.10
CA ILE A 60 8.11 -3.64 -5.64
C ILE A 60 6.71 -3.83 -5.04
N TYR A 61 5.72 -3.06 -5.49
CA TYR A 61 4.36 -3.15 -4.96
C TYR A 61 3.69 -4.48 -5.31
N ARG A 62 3.88 -5.02 -6.53
CA ARG A 62 3.42 -6.37 -6.87
C ARG A 62 4.00 -7.43 -5.95
N LYS A 63 5.31 -7.34 -5.63
CA LYS A 63 5.96 -8.25 -4.68
C LYS A 63 5.43 -8.13 -3.24
N LEU A 64 4.84 -6.98 -2.90
CA LEU A 64 4.20 -6.74 -1.60
C LEU A 64 2.71 -7.10 -1.60
N GLY A 65 2.21 -7.75 -2.67
CA GLY A 65 0.82 -8.21 -2.76
C GLY A 65 -0.16 -7.16 -3.30
N PHE A 66 0.31 -6.00 -3.76
CA PHE A 66 -0.58 -5.03 -4.40
C PHE A 66 -1.00 -5.50 -5.80
N THR A 67 -2.28 -5.26 -6.11
CA THR A 67 -2.88 -5.48 -7.42
C THR A 67 -3.13 -4.16 -8.13
N VAL A 68 -3.00 -4.14 -9.47
CA VAL A 68 -3.40 -2.98 -10.28
C VAL A 68 -4.92 -2.90 -10.31
N GLU A 69 -5.49 -1.74 -9.97
CA GLU A 69 -6.93 -1.51 -10.02
C GLU A 69 -7.36 -0.49 -11.07
N GLY A 70 -6.41 0.22 -11.68
CA GLY A 70 -6.70 1.12 -12.79
C GLY A 70 -5.46 1.81 -13.35
N GLU A 71 -5.58 2.26 -14.58
CA GLU A 71 -4.67 3.21 -15.21
C GLU A 71 -5.39 4.56 -15.34
N LEU A 72 -4.75 5.61 -14.85
CA LEU A 72 -5.24 6.97 -14.87
C LEU A 72 -4.55 7.70 -16.03
N MET A 73 -5.35 8.12 -17.00
CA MET A 73 -4.89 8.74 -18.24
C MET A 73 -4.53 10.20 -17.98
N HIS A 74 -3.31 10.61 -18.35
CA HIS A 74 -2.84 11.99 -18.22
C HIS A 74 -2.94 12.55 -16.79
N GLU A 75 -2.75 11.70 -15.78
CA GLU A 75 -2.91 12.04 -14.36
C GLU A 75 -1.89 13.06 -13.86
N PHE A 76 -0.65 12.97 -14.34
CA PHE A 76 0.44 13.84 -13.90
C PHE A 76 0.96 14.72 -15.03
N PHE A 77 1.18 16.00 -14.75
CA PHE A 77 1.93 16.89 -15.64
C PHE A 77 3.36 17.05 -15.11
N ILE A 78 4.33 16.40 -15.77
CA ILE A 78 5.74 16.35 -15.34
C ILE A 78 6.63 16.68 -16.54
N ASN A 79 7.58 17.59 -16.35
CA ASN A 79 8.55 18.00 -17.39
C ASN A 79 7.90 18.41 -18.73
N GLY A 80 6.77 19.12 -18.67
CA GLY A 80 6.10 19.64 -19.86
C GLY A 80 5.20 18.65 -20.59
N GLN A 81 5.00 17.43 -20.07
CA GLN A 81 4.17 16.40 -20.69
C GLN A 81 3.22 15.77 -19.68
N TYR A 82 2.02 15.40 -20.16
CA TYR A 82 1.11 14.56 -19.39
C TYR A 82 1.57 13.11 -19.41
N ARG A 83 1.51 12.46 -18.25
CA ARG A 83 1.94 11.08 -18.04
C ARG A 83 0.83 10.30 -17.36
N ASN A 84 0.68 9.05 -17.76
CA ASN A 84 -0.27 8.14 -17.15
C ASN A 84 0.26 7.64 -15.81
N ALA A 85 -0.67 7.30 -14.92
CA ALA A 85 -0.36 6.71 -13.64
C ALA A 85 -1.08 5.37 -13.46
N ILE A 86 -0.46 4.47 -12.71
CA ILE A 86 -1.04 3.20 -12.30
C ILE A 86 -1.49 3.34 -10.86
N ARG A 87 -2.76 3.04 -10.60
CA ARG A 87 -3.28 2.89 -9.26
C ARG A 87 -3.22 1.43 -8.85
N MET A 88 -2.60 1.20 -7.71
CA MET A 88 -2.46 -0.14 -7.13
C MET A 88 -3.06 -0.16 -5.73
N CYS A 89 -3.66 -1.28 -5.34
CA CYS A 89 -4.27 -1.45 -4.03
C CYS A 89 -3.99 -2.81 -3.41
N ILE A 90 -4.19 -2.88 -2.09
CA ILE A 90 -4.21 -4.11 -1.30
C ILE A 90 -5.25 -3.97 -0.18
N PHE A 91 -5.86 -5.09 0.19
CA PHE A 91 -6.90 -5.16 1.21
C PHE A 91 -6.40 -5.80 2.51
N GLN A 92 -7.02 -5.41 3.62
CA GLN A 92 -6.67 -5.86 4.97
C GLN A 92 -6.67 -7.40 5.09
N HIS A 93 -7.67 -8.07 4.53
CA HIS A 93 -7.78 -9.52 4.61
C HIS A 93 -6.65 -10.26 3.86
N GLN A 94 -6.14 -9.68 2.76
CA GLN A 94 -4.99 -10.22 2.04
C GLN A 94 -3.73 -10.08 2.88
N TYR A 95 -3.51 -8.88 3.45
CA TYR A 95 -2.37 -8.61 4.32
C TYR A 95 -2.34 -9.53 5.56
N LEU A 96 -3.46 -9.64 6.27
CA LEU A 96 -3.57 -10.45 7.48
C LEU A 96 -3.49 -11.95 7.21
N ALA A 97 -3.87 -12.43 6.03
CA ALA A 97 -3.74 -13.84 5.66
C ALA A 97 -2.27 -14.28 5.60
N GLU A 98 -1.39 -13.42 5.11
CA GLU A 98 0.05 -13.66 5.01
C GLU A 98 0.79 -13.40 6.34
N HIS A 99 0.25 -12.54 7.20
CA HIS A 99 0.88 -12.12 8.46
C HIS A 99 0.20 -12.70 9.70
N LYS A 100 -0.53 -13.84 9.56
CA LYS A 100 -1.12 -14.54 10.71
C LYS A 100 -0.03 -14.81 11.75
N THR A 101 -0.15 -14.17 12.90
CA THR A 101 0.66 -14.49 14.08
C THR A 101 0.34 -15.94 14.48
N PRO A 102 1.31 -16.85 14.56
CA PRO A 102 1.08 -18.13 15.21
C PRO A 102 0.89 -17.86 16.70
N GLY A 103 -0.36 -17.72 17.17
CA GLY A 103 -0.63 -17.59 18.61
C GLY A 103 -1.81 -16.76 19.09
N GLN A 104 -2.75 -16.29 18.25
CA GLN A 104 -4.05 -15.82 18.76
C GLN A 104 -5.07 -16.95 18.67
N THR A 105 -4.98 -17.90 19.61
CA THR A 105 -6.10 -18.77 19.96
C THR A 105 -7.24 -17.85 20.38
N LEU A 106 -8.24 -17.73 19.51
CA LEU A 106 -9.52 -17.11 19.83
C LEU A 106 -10.01 -17.71 21.15
N LEU A 107 -10.00 -16.91 22.22
CA LEU A 107 -10.70 -17.23 23.45
C LEU A 107 -12.14 -17.52 23.06
N LYS A 108 -12.57 -18.78 23.25
CA LYS A 108 -13.95 -19.18 23.05
C LYS A 108 -14.81 -18.30 23.97
N PRO A 109 -15.86 -17.63 23.47
CA PRO A 109 -16.78 -16.93 24.34
C PRO A 109 -17.44 -17.95 25.27
N THR A 110 -17.08 -17.93 26.55
CA THR A 110 -17.87 -18.57 27.60
C THR A 110 -19.00 -17.59 27.93
N ALA A 111 -20.11 -17.69 27.20
CA ALA A 111 -21.37 -17.13 27.66
C ALA A 111 -22.07 -18.18 28.54
N GLN A 112 -22.28 -17.83 29.81
CA GLN A 112 -23.33 -18.40 30.66
C GLN A 112 -24.60 -17.58 30.47
#